data_AF-A0A952P5V2-F1
#
_entry.id   AF-A0A952P5V2-F1
#
_cell.length_a   1.000
_cell.length_b   1.000
_cell.length_c   1.000
_cell.angle_alpha   90.00
_cell.angle_beta   90.00
_cell.angle_gamma   90.00
#
_symmetry.space_group_name_H-M   'P 1'
#
loop_
_entity.id
_entity.type
_entity.pdbx_description
1 polymer ?
#
loop_
_entity_poly.entity_id
_entity_poly.type
_entity_poly.pdbx_seq_one_letter_code
_entity_poly.pdbx_strand_id
1 'polypeptide(L)'
;GKKTTEEALFGWIVSDFGLNDAIESGLVKTPRVVVRDDGIKNAATYKSKLYHIYDEISDNINRPAKPHETLPDLLIAAYNILSIDWLETFKSWTKAKIQVPPVMISVVNRTETAARIKHAFDTNTIMTKELCDPTKTLHIDSKVLKETEEDILELDDQAPDEDSSEKDQESYLRRQVNTVGQIGKPGEQVRHIISVNMLSEGWDAKTVTHILGLRAFSSQLLCEQVVGRGLRRTSYELNKDGLLEPEYVNVFGVPFSFLPHEGGDVGGGLRPTPPKTRIEPSRDKVQFEMHWPNVLRIDHKLDYSLELDINDLPELEIKATEMPTEAELAPVIEGKPDLGQISEIDLKKLITAPRMQTLIFKFATHLLPQIEDEQKWKGGKHQLFADLVAIVERVLKSDKIRVSPKVKNDDPEQRNLYLRLNMDRIVRHVAKGIINQNAQGYEILYNTNEPIRYTRDAGVWFTSKPHYPGKKSHINFCVYDSTWEEQASRLLDKLDYIEAWVKNDHIGFEISYLFNGAVKTYLPDFLIRFKGGKHLVLEIKGVETEQDREKWAYLSEWCKAVTASKRYGVWVYDVALDPNNIEDILHKHGKN
;
A
#
# COMPACT_ATOMS: atom_id res chain seq x y z
N GLY A 1 12.18 -31.33 17.91
CA GLY A 1 11.93 -29.88 17.94
C GLY A 1 11.77 -29.41 16.52
N LYS A 2 10.59 -28.89 16.14
CA LYS A 2 10.40 -28.25 14.84
C LYS A 2 11.17 -26.92 14.87
N LYS A 3 12.04 -26.72 13.87
CA LYS A 3 12.72 -25.44 13.62
C LYS A 3 11.65 -24.39 13.33
N THR A 4 11.50 -23.43 14.23
CA THR A 4 10.82 -22.17 14.01
C THR A 4 11.61 -21.40 12.95
N THR A 5 11.01 -21.18 11.78
CA THR A 5 11.51 -20.25 10.77
C THR A 5 11.26 -18.81 11.26
N GLU A 6 12.24 -17.93 11.05
CA GLU A 6 12.20 -16.50 11.43
C GLU A 6 11.02 -15.72 10.81
N GLU A 7 10.34 -16.28 9.80
CA GLU A 7 9.11 -15.73 9.21
C GLU A 7 7.88 -15.75 10.14
N ALA A 8 7.96 -16.38 11.32
CA ALA A 8 6.88 -16.39 12.31
C ALA A 8 6.84 -15.16 13.23
N LEU A 9 7.81 -14.24 13.14
CA LEU A 9 7.92 -13.09 14.05
C LEU A 9 7.57 -11.77 13.33
N PHE A 10 6.25 -11.53 13.26
CA PHE A 10 5.56 -10.22 13.17
C PHE A 10 5.48 -9.50 11.81
N GLY A 11 4.38 -9.73 11.08
CA GLY A 11 3.81 -8.76 10.13
C GLY A 11 2.94 -7.68 10.81
N TRP A 12 2.69 -7.83 12.10
CA TRP A 12 1.92 -6.94 12.97
C TRP A 12 2.46 -7.16 14.39
N ILE A 13 3.04 -6.13 15.00
CA ILE A 13 3.39 -6.18 16.42
C ILE A 13 2.08 -5.99 17.19
N VAL A 14 1.58 -7.04 17.84
CA VAL A 14 0.55 -6.89 18.88
C VAL A 14 1.27 -6.60 20.18
N SER A 15 1.10 -5.39 20.68
CA SER A 15 1.52 -5.02 22.02
C SER A 15 0.27 -4.81 22.85
N ASP A 16 0.09 -5.61 23.89
CA ASP A 16 -0.97 -5.41 24.86
C ASP A 16 -0.62 -4.20 25.73
N PHE A 17 -1.46 -3.17 25.68
CA PHE A 17 -1.39 -2.00 26.55
C PHE A 17 -2.54 -2.06 27.56
N GLY A 18 -2.25 -1.78 28.82
CA GLY A 18 -3.31 -1.50 29.79
C GLY A 18 -4.09 -0.26 29.36
N LEU A 19 -5.38 -0.16 29.73
CA LEU A 19 -6.18 1.00 29.33
C LEU A 19 -5.59 2.31 29.87
N ASN A 20 -4.96 2.28 31.04
CA ASN A 20 -4.31 3.47 31.60
C ASN A 20 -3.17 3.95 30.69
N ASP A 21 -2.26 3.05 30.30
CA ASP A 21 -1.14 3.38 29.42
C ASP A 21 -1.63 3.88 28.06
N ALA A 22 -2.73 3.30 27.56
CA ALA A 22 -3.35 3.75 26.32
C ALA A 22 -3.95 5.17 26.44
N ILE A 23 -4.48 5.55 27.60
CA ILE A 23 -4.99 6.91 27.86
C ILE A 23 -3.82 7.88 28.01
N GLU A 24 -2.81 7.54 28.82
CA GLU A 24 -1.64 8.39 29.08
C GLU A 24 -0.78 8.63 27.84
N SER A 25 -0.65 7.61 26.98
CA SER A 25 0.05 7.72 25.68
C SER A 25 -0.78 8.42 24.59
N GLY A 26 -2.05 8.75 24.88
CA GLY A 26 -2.96 9.37 23.92
C GLY A 26 -3.47 8.43 22.82
N LEU A 27 -3.26 7.11 22.92
CA LEU A 27 -3.74 6.12 21.96
C LEU A 27 -5.27 5.96 21.97
N VAL A 28 -5.93 6.32 23.07
CA VAL A 28 -7.40 6.32 23.19
C VAL A 28 -7.91 7.69 23.68
N LYS A 29 -9.23 7.90 23.62
CA LYS A 29 -9.92 9.06 24.19
C LYS A 29 -9.77 9.06 25.70
N THR A 30 -9.69 10.25 26.27
CA THR A 30 -9.66 10.47 27.72
C THR A 30 -11.10 10.51 28.26
N PRO A 31 -11.50 9.59 29.16
CA PRO A 31 -12.81 9.64 29.80
C PRO A 31 -12.91 10.83 30.76
N ARG A 32 -13.97 11.63 30.60
CA ARG A 32 -14.38 12.68 31.53
C ARG A 32 -15.52 12.16 32.38
N VAL A 33 -15.33 12.19 33.69
CA VAL A 33 -16.29 11.70 34.67
C VAL A 33 -16.91 12.85 35.45
N VAL A 34 -18.12 12.66 35.98
CA VAL A 34 -18.77 13.68 36.79
C VAL A 34 -18.09 13.77 38.15
N VAL A 35 -17.47 14.92 38.43
CA VAL A 35 -16.76 15.15 39.70
C VAL A 35 -17.65 15.87 40.72
N ARG A 36 -18.61 16.69 40.28
CA ARG A 36 -19.56 17.42 41.14
C ARG A 36 -20.93 17.49 40.49
N ASP A 37 -21.96 17.21 41.27
CA ASP A 37 -23.36 17.54 40.96
C ASP A 37 -23.97 18.30 42.14
N ASP A 38 -25.11 18.96 41.91
CA ASP A 38 -25.93 19.63 42.93
C ASP A 38 -26.73 18.62 43.79
N GLY A 39 -26.70 17.34 43.40
CA GLY A 39 -27.36 16.23 44.07
C GLY A 39 -26.60 15.73 45.31
N ILE A 40 -26.77 16.41 46.45
CA ILE A 40 -26.09 16.07 47.71
C ILE A 40 -26.19 14.57 48.07
N LYS A 41 -25.05 13.88 48.14
CA LYS A 41 -24.83 12.75 49.05
C LYS A 41 -23.36 12.77 49.50
N ASN A 42 -23.18 13.25 50.73
CA ASN A 42 -21.97 13.17 51.54
C ASN A 42 -20.97 14.35 51.41
N ALA A 43 -21.15 15.33 52.30
CA ALA A 43 -20.24 16.46 52.49
C ALA A 43 -18.80 16.07 52.88
N ALA A 44 -18.57 14.80 53.25
CA ALA A 44 -17.25 14.28 53.62
C ALA A 44 -16.42 13.76 52.43
N THR A 45 -17.05 13.31 51.33
CA THR A 45 -16.34 12.66 50.21
C THR A 45 -16.42 13.41 48.88
N TYR A 46 -17.30 14.43 48.74
CA TYR A 46 -17.46 15.24 47.52
C TYR A 46 -17.76 14.42 46.23
N LYS A 47 -18.33 13.22 46.33
CA LYS A 47 -18.58 12.32 45.18
C LYS A 47 -19.98 12.53 44.59
N SER A 48 -20.07 12.70 43.27
CA SER A 48 -21.30 12.87 42.50
C SER A 48 -22.19 11.61 42.51
N LYS A 49 -23.53 11.78 42.61
CA LYS A 49 -24.52 10.70 42.42
C LYS A 49 -24.51 10.15 40.99
N LEU A 50 -24.20 11.00 40.01
CA LEU A 50 -24.11 10.59 38.60
C LEU A 50 -22.86 9.73 38.33
N TYR A 51 -21.78 9.91 39.10
CA TYR A 51 -20.61 9.03 39.05
C TYR A 51 -20.93 7.61 39.56
N HIS A 52 -21.70 7.51 40.64
CA HIS A 52 -22.13 6.24 41.26
C HIS A 52 -23.59 5.89 40.93
N ILE A 53 -24.09 6.29 39.76
CA ILE A 53 -25.52 6.22 39.45
C ILE A 53 -26.10 4.82 39.61
N TYR A 54 -25.33 3.79 39.24
CA TYR A 54 -25.73 2.39 39.38
C TYR A 54 -26.06 2.02 40.83
N ASP A 55 -25.25 2.46 41.80
CA ASP A 55 -25.45 2.11 43.21
C ASP A 55 -26.76 2.67 43.75
N GLU A 56 -27.17 3.85 43.27
CA GLU A 56 -28.39 4.55 43.69
C GLU A 56 -29.67 3.98 43.05
N ILE A 57 -29.57 3.36 41.88
CA ILE A 57 -30.75 2.88 41.12
C ILE A 57 -30.81 1.36 40.95
N SER A 58 -29.77 0.65 41.39
CA SER A 58 -29.59 -0.80 41.17
C SER A 58 -30.84 -1.61 41.53
N ASP A 59 -31.47 -1.33 42.67
CA ASP A 59 -32.70 -2.00 43.11
C ASP A 59 -33.86 -1.87 42.12
N ASN A 60 -33.95 -0.72 41.42
CA ASN A 60 -35.02 -0.46 40.46
C ASN A 60 -34.72 -1.02 39.06
N ILE A 61 -33.46 -1.03 38.65
CA ILE A 61 -33.06 -1.50 37.31
C ILE A 61 -32.71 -3.00 37.28
N ASN A 62 -32.59 -3.66 38.44
CA ASN A 62 -32.28 -5.09 38.53
C ASN A 62 -33.51 -5.98 38.76
N ARG A 63 -34.72 -5.44 38.68
CA ARG A 63 -35.98 -6.18 38.84
C ARG A 63 -36.65 -6.49 37.49
N PRO A 64 -37.49 -7.54 37.43
CA PRO A 64 -38.44 -7.69 36.34
C PRO A 64 -39.37 -6.47 36.24
N ALA A 65 -39.53 -5.94 35.04
CA ALA A 65 -40.37 -4.78 34.78
C ALA A 65 -40.85 -4.79 33.32
N LYS A 66 -42.03 -4.23 33.08
CA LYS A 66 -42.56 -4.03 31.72
C LYS A 66 -41.89 -2.82 31.04
N PRO A 67 -41.80 -2.79 29.70
CA PRO A 67 -41.15 -1.68 28.98
C PRO A 67 -41.72 -0.29 29.29
N HIS A 68 -43.02 -0.17 29.55
CA HIS A 68 -43.68 1.12 29.84
C HIS A 68 -43.53 1.59 31.30
N GLU A 69 -42.92 0.79 32.18
CA GLU A 69 -42.68 1.20 33.56
C GLU A 69 -41.58 2.28 33.62
N THR A 70 -41.90 3.40 34.26
CA THR A 70 -41.03 4.59 34.33
C THR A 70 -39.66 4.28 34.91
N LEU A 71 -38.62 4.87 34.33
CA LEU A 71 -37.26 4.84 34.87
C LEU A 71 -37.16 5.67 36.16
N PRO A 72 -36.18 5.41 37.04
CA PRO A 72 -35.90 6.27 38.19
C PRO A 72 -35.64 7.72 37.78
N ASP A 73 -36.12 8.69 38.56
CA ASP A 73 -35.95 10.12 38.27
C ASP A 73 -34.48 10.52 38.10
N LEU A 74 -33.59 9.92 38.92
CA LEU A 74 -32.14 10.14 38.81
C LEU A 74 -31.58 9.67 37.46
N LEU A 75 -32.09 8.56 36.92
CA LEU A 75 -31.68 8.05 35.62
C LEU A 75 -32.21 8.93 34.48
N ILE A 76 -33.45 9.41 34.60
CA ILE A 76 -34.03 10.36 33.65
C ILE A 76 -33.23 11.67 33.64
N ALA A 77 -32.87 12.18 34.81
CA ALA A 77 -32.04 13.37 34.95
C ALA A 77 -30.65 13.16 34.31
N ALA A 78 -30.01 12.02 34.58
CA ALA A 78 -28.72 11.66 33.99
C ALA A 78 -28.78 11.62 32.45
N TYR A 79 -29.80 10.98 31.88
CA TYR A 79 -30.00 10.95 30.44
C TYR A 79 -30.25 12.34 29.86
N ASN A 80 -31.06 13.18 30.51
CA ASN A 80 -31.30 14.54 30.04
C ASN A 80 -30.00 15.35 30.01
N ILE A 81 -29.19 15.31 31.06
CA ILE A 81 -27.89 16.00 31.12
C ILE A 81 -26.97 15.52 29.99
N LEU A 82 -26.77 14.21 29.86
CA LEU A 82 -25.93 13.64 28.80
C LEU A 82 -26.48 13.94 27.40
N SER A 83 -27.80 13.96 27.24
CA SER A 83 -28.43 14.20 25.94
C SER A 83 -28.29 15.66 25.49
N ILE A 84 -28.24 16.61 26.42
CA ILE A 84 -28.00 18.03 26.12
C ILE A 84 -26.56 18.22 25.65
N ASP A 85 -25.57 17.66 26.35
CA ASP A 85 -24.16 17.72 25.92
C ASP A 85 -23.94 16.98 24.58
N TRP A 86 -24.61 15.84 24.40
CA TRP A 86 -24.65 15.14 23.12
C TRP A 86 -25.26 16.01 22.01
N LEU A 87 -26.31 16.78 22.30
CA LEU A 87 -26.96 17.66 21.33
C LEU A 87 -26.04 18.82 20.92
N GLU A 88 -25.27 19.38 21.86
CA GLU A 88 -24.24 20.38 21.54
C GLU A 88 -23.17 19.79 20.63
N THR A 89 -22.71 18.56 20.92
CA THR A 89 -21.78 17.82 20.09
C THR A 89 -22.37 17.55 18.69
N PHE A 90 -23.63 17.10 18.61
CA PHE A 90 -24.35 16.84 17.37
C PHE A 90 -24.49 18.11 16.51
N LYS A 91 -24.83 19.25 17.12
CA LYS A 91 -24.90 20.55 16.43
C LYS A 91 -23.53 20.99 15.94
N SER A 92 -22.49 20.83 16.75
CA SER A 92 -21.10 21.12 16.36
C SER A 92 -20.68 20.28 15.16
N TRP A 93 -20.95 18.97 15.19
CA TRP A 93 -20.63 18.03 14.11
C TRP A 93 -21.43 18.32 12.83
N THR A 94 -22.71 18.66 12.96
CA THR A 94 -23.56 19.08 11.84
C THR A 94 -23.05 20.37 11.21
N LYS A 95 -22.66 21.36 12.02
CA LYS A 95 -22.05 22.62 11.54
C LYS A 95 -20.70 22.38 10.87
N ALA A 96 -19.94 21.42 11.39
CA ALA A 96 -18.71 20.90 10.82
C ALA A 96 -18.90 20.05 9.55
N LYS A 97 -20.16 19.78 9.14
CA LYS A 97 -20.52 18.91 8.01
C LYS A 97 -20.00 17.47 8.13
N ILE A 98 -19.86 16.99 9.37
CA ILE A 98 -19.58 15.58 9.63
C ILE A 98 -20.85 14.78 9.31
N GLN A 99 -20.73 13.77 8.43
CA GLN A 99 -21.88 13.01 7.91
C GLN A 99 -22.45 12.01 8.94
N VAL A 100 -21.61 11.52 9.84
CA VAL A 100 -21.99 10.58 10.91
C VAL A 100 -22.27 11.32 12.21
N PRO A 101 -23.33 10.97 12.95
CA PRO A 101 -23.64 11.60 14.22
C PRO A 101 -22.75 11.06 15.35
N PRO A 102 -22.57 11.84 16.45
CA PRO A 102 -22.05 11.30 17.69
C PRO A 102 -22.97 10.20 18.23
N VAL A 103 -22.38 9.21 18.90
CA VAL A 103 -23.12 8.07 19.48
C VAL A 103 -23.12 8.15 21.01
N MET A 104 -24.30 7.93 21.59
CA MET A 104 -24.49 7.66 23.01
C MET A 104 -24.65 6.15 23.24
N ILE A 105 -23.98 5.59 24.24
CA ILE A 105 -24.11 4.18 24.63
C ILE A 105 -24.72 4.07 26.02
N SER A 106 -25.70 3.18 26.16
CA SER A 106 -26.27 2.72 27.43
C SER A 106 -25.92 1.25 27.64
N VAL A 107 -25.13 0.97 28.67
CA VAL A 107 -24.71 -0.39 29.02
C VAL A 107 -25.53 -0.85 30.22
N VAL A 108 -26.38 -1.85 30.02
CA VAL A 108 -27.21 -2.45 31.07
C VAL A 108 -26.89 -3.92 31.29
N ASN A 109 -27.42 -4.51 32.35
CA ASN A 109 -27.27 -5.93 32.68
C ASN A 109 -28.54 -6.77 32.40
N ARG A 110 -29.66 -6.13 32.08
CA ARG A 110 -30.97 -6.77 31.92
C ARG A 110 -31.67 -6.30 30.64
N THR A 111 -32.26 -7.23 29.91
CA THR A 111 -33.06 -6.95 28.71
C THR A 111 -34.32 -6.14 29.05
N GLU A 112 -34.91 -6.36 30.24
CA GLU A 112 -36.08 -5.62 30.71
C GLU A 112 -35.75 -4.13 30.91
N THR A 113 -34.56 -3.83 31.43
CA THR A 113 -34.08 -2.46 31.62
C THR A 113 -33.71 -1.81 30.28
N ALA A 114 -33.10 -2.57 29.37
CA ALA A 114 -32.85 -2.11 28.00
C ALA A 114 -34.15 -1.69 27.30
N ALA A 115 -35.20 -2.52 27.41
CA ALA A 115 -36.51 -2.24 26.85
C ALA A 115 -37.17 -1.00 27.48
N ARG A 116 -37.02 -0.78 28.79
CA ARG A 116 -37.50 0.44 29.48
C ARG A 116 -36.79 1.69 29.03
N ILE A 117 -35.47 1.60 28.83
CA ILE A 117 -34.67 2.71 28.27
C ILE A 117 -35.16 3.01 26.86
N LYS A 118 -35.24 1.99 26.00
CA LYS A 118 -35.73 2.17 24.62
C LYS A 118 -37.10 2.83 24.60
N HIS A 119 -38.03 2.34 25.42
CA HIS A 119 -39.36 2.94 25.55
C HIS A 119 -39.30 4.41 26.00
N ALA A 120 -38.46 4.76 26.98
CA ALA A 120 -38.32 6.14 27.46
C ALA A 120 -37.81 7.10 26.37
N PHE A 121 -36.90 6.65 25.50
CA PHE A 121 -36.45 7.41 24.34
C PHE A 121 -37.53 7.49 23.26
N ASP A 122 -38.14 6.36 22.89
CA ASP A 122 -39.20 6.30 21.86
C ASP A 122 -40.42 7.16 22.22
N THR A 123 -40.77 7.28 23.51
CA THR A 123 -41.87 8.13 23.99
C THR A 123 -41.47 9.58 24.26
N ASN A 124 -40.24 9.99 23.96
CA ASN A 124 -39.71 11.33 24.23
C ASN A 124 -39.79 11.73 25.72
N THR A 125 -39.63 10.76 26.63
CA THR A 125 -39.46 11.05 28.07
C THR A 125 -38.15 11.80 28.31
N ILE A 126 -37.14 11.54 27.47
CA ILE A 126 -35.91 12.33 27.38
C ILE A 126 -36.14 13.53 26.46
N MET A 127 -35.67 14.72 26.86
CA MET A 127 -36.06 15.99 26.23
C MET A 127 -35.35 16.30 24.89
N THR A 128 -34.43 15.43 24.45
CA THR A 128 -33.61 15.63 23.25
C THR A 128 -34.16 14.85 22.07
N LYS A 129 -34.97 15.52 21.23
CA LYS A 129 -35.68 14.92 20.10
C LYS A 129 -34.76 14.27 19.06
N GLU A 130 -33.61 14.89 18.80
CA GLU A 130 -32.64 14.42 17.82
C GLU A 130 -32.01 13.07 18.22
N LEU A 131 -31.92 12.80 19.52
CA LEU A 131 -31.43 11.53 20.06
C LEU A 131 -32.54 10.47 20.19
N CYS A 132 -33.79 10.90 20.34
CA CYS A 132 -34.97 10.05 20.54
C CYS A 132 -35.58 9.47 19.24
N ASP A 133 -34.81 9.41 18.15
CA ASP A 133 -35.27 8.83 16.88
C ASP A 133 -35.21 7.28 16.97
N PRO A 134 -36.37 6.57 16.93
CA PRO A 134 -36.38 5.12 17.04
C PRO A 134 -35.63 4.42 15.91
N THR A 135 -35.57 5.04 14.72
CA THR A 135 -34.88 4.48 13.54
C THR A 135 -33.36 4.57 13.66
N LYS A 136 -32.86 5.41 14.57
CA LYS A 136 -31.43 5.63 14.84
C LYS A 136 -30.99 5.03 16.18
N THR A 137 -31.87 4.28 16.84
CA THR A 137 -31.58 3.59 18.10
C THR A 137 -31.33 2.11 17.84
N LEU A 138 -30.16 1.63 18.25
CA LEU A 138 -29.73 0.25 18.11
C LEU A 138 -29.88 -0.49 19.44
N HIS A 139 -30.80 -1.46 19.50
CA HIS A 139 -31.06 -2.26 20.70
C HIS A 139 -30.47 -3.66 20.53
N ILE A 140 -29.49 -4.01 21.38
CA ILE A 140 -28.68 -5.21 21.23
C ILE A 140 -28.87 -6.12 22.45
N ASP A 141 -29.55 -7.23 22.21
CA ASP A 141 -29.75 -8.29 23.19
C ASP A 141 -28.62 -9.32 23.13
N SER A 142 -28.29 -9.93 24.26
CA SER A 142 -27.15 -10.87 24.40
C SER A 142 -27.24 -12.16 23.56
N LYS A 143 -28.34 -12.38 22.82
CA LYS A 143 -28.53 -13.56 21.96
C LYS A 143 -28.03 -13.37 20.52
N VAL A 144 -27.90 -12.12 20.06
CA VAL A 144 -27.51 -11.73 18.68
C VAL A 144 -25.99 -11.92 18.43
N LEU A 145 -25.27 -12.55 19.37
CA LEU A 145 -23.81 -12.78 19.50
C LEU A 145 -23.11 -13.98 18.80
N LYS A 146 -23.81 -15.08 18.53
CA LYS A 146 -23.22 -16.44 18.40
C LYS A 146 -22.74 -17.02 17.04
N GLU A 147 -22.55 -16.28 15.94
CA GLU A 147 -22.07 -16.85 14.66
C GLU A 147 -20.83 -16.09 14.12
N THR A 148 -20.00 -16.76 13.29
CA THR A 148 -18.60 -16.45 12.90
C THR A 148 -18.44 -15.33 11.85
N GLU A 149 -17.27 -14.66 11.82
CA GLU A 149 -16.96 -13.52 10.93
C GLU A 149 -17.00 -13.83 9.42
N GLU A 150 -16.80 -15.09 9.01
CA GLU A 150 -16.73 -15.49 7.59
C GLU A 150 -18.07 -15.34 6.85
N ASP A 151 -19.21 -15.43 7.55
CA ASP A 151 -20.56 -15.35 6.93
C ASP A 151 -21.01 -13.90 6.62
N ILE A 152 -20.24 -12.88 7.04
CA ILE A 152 -20.64 -11.45 6.98
C ILE A 152 -20.34 -10.79 5.62
N LEU A 153 -19.36 -11.31 4.87
CA LEU A 153 -18.80 -10.65 3.68
C LEU A 153 -19.65 -10.82 2.40
N GLU A 154 -20.63 -11.74 2.38
CA GLU A 154 -21.40 -12.09 1.16
C GLU A 154 -22.81 -11.48 1.06
N LEU A 155 -23.23 -10.61 1.99
CA LEU A 155 -24.61 -10.09 2.04
C LEU A 155 -24.75 -8.68 1.42
N ASP A 156 -25.90 -8.41 0.81
CA ASP A 156 -26.26 -7.11 0.21
C ASP A 156 -26.39 -6.00 1.27
N ASP A 157 -26.16 -4.73 0.90
CA ASP A 157 -26.27 -3.57 1.81
C ASP A 157 -27.75 -3.16 2.07
N GLN A 158 -28.72 -3.89 1.50
CA GLN A 158 -30.15 -3.62 1.64
C GLN A 158 -30.70 -4.16 2.96
N ALA A 159 -31.61 -3.39 3.57
CA ALA A 159 -32.33 -3.84 4.75
C ALA A 159 -33.23 -5.03 4.39
N PRO A 160 -33.26 -6.10 5.19
CA PRO A 160 -34.13 -7.24 4.95
C PRO A 160 -35.62 -6.82 4.98
N ASP A 161 -36.42 -7.37 4.06
CA ASP A 161 -37.88 -7.22 4.04
C ASP A 161 -38.53 -7.90 5.26
N GLU A 162 -39.77 -7.55 5.60
CA GLU A 162 -40.52 -8.14 6.74
C GLU A 162 -40.69 -9.67 6.64
N ASP A 163 -40.61 -10.24 5.43
CA ASP A 163 -40.68 -11.69 5.16
C ASP A 163 -39.31 -12.41 5.24
N SER A 164 -38.23 -11.70 5.56
CA SER A 164 -36.87 -12.29 5.64
C SER A 164 -36.72 -13.21 6.86
N SER A 165 -35.78 -14.16 6.80
CA SER A 165 -35.57 -15.09 7.91
C SER A 165 -35.04 -14.39 9.17
N GLU A 166 -35.31 -14.95 10.36
CA GLU A 166 -34.76 -14.43 11.63
C GLU A 166 -33.23 -14.33 11.60
N LYS A 167 -32.55 -15.22 10.84
CA LYS A 167 -31.10 -15.20 10.65
C LYS A 167 -30.63 -14.00 9.83
N ASP A 168 -31.36 -13.63 8.78
CA ASP A 168 -31.01 -12.47 7.93
C ASP A 168 -31.13 -11.16 8.72
N GLN A 169 -32.16 -11.06 9.56
CA GLN A 169 -32.35 -9.92 10.46
C GLN A 169 -31.24 -9.84 11.53
N GLU A 170 -30.83 -10.98 12.10
CA GLU A 170 -29.72 -11.03 13.06
C GLU A 170 -28.39 -10.60 12.41
N SER A 171 -28.10 -11.09 11.21
CA SER A 171 -26.90 -10.74 10.43
C SER A 171 -26.86 -9.26 10.06
N TYR A 172 -27.99 -8.68 9.64
CA TYR A 172 -28.10 -7.25 9.36
C TYR A 172 -27.87 -6.41 10.63
N LEU A 173 -28.42 -6.82 11.77
CA LEU A 173 -28.22 -6.13 13.05
C LEU A 173 -26.74 -6.13 13.46
N ARG A 174 -26.03 -7.25 13.31
CA ARG A 174 -24.57 -7.30 13.55
C ARG A 174 -23.79 -6.39 12.62
N ARG A 175 -24.13 -6.37 11.34
CA ARG A 175 -23.47 -5.47 10.38
C ARG A 175 -23.72 -4.02 10.75
N GLN A 176 -24.93 -3.68 11.21
CA GLN A 176 -25.25 -2.35 11.71
C GLN A 176 -24.39 -1.99 12.93
N VAL A 177 -24.20 -2.92 13.87
CA VAL A 177 -23.31 -2.77 15.05
C VAL A 177 -21.84 -2.56 14.64
N ASN A 178 -21.34 -3.36 13.70
CA ASN A 178 -19.93 -3.32 13.27
C ASN A 178 -19.63 -2.07 12.42
N THR A 179 -20.66 -1.46 11.83
CA THR A 179 -20.54 -0.30 10.94
C THR A 179 -21.06 1.00 11.56
N VAL A 180 -21.25 1.03 12.88
CA VAL A 180 -21.66 2.25 13.59
C VAL A 180 -20.69 3.39 13.28
N GLY A 181 -21.22 4.50 12.77
CA GLY A 181 -20.42 5.67 12.42
C GLY A 181 -19.52 5.47 11.18
N GLN A 182 -19.80 4.47 10.34
CA GLN A 182 -19.16 4.28 9.03
C GLN A 182 -20.12 4.73 7.91
N ILE A 183 -19.66 5.62 7.04
CA ILE A 183 -20.50 6.23 5.99
C ILE A 183 -20.76 5.26 4.84
N GLY A 184 -21.99 5.23 4.36
CA GLY A 184 -22.46 4.34 3.30
C GLY A 184 -22.75 2.92 3.79
N LYS A 185 -22.75 2.70 5.10
CA LYS A 185 -23.02 1.41 5.73
C LYS A 185 -24.26 1.47 6.63
N PRO A 186 -24.89 0.32 6.95
CA PRO A 186 -26.13 0.28 7.72
C PRO A 186 -26.08 1.02 9.08
N GLY A 187 -24.91 1.04 9.73
CA GLY A 187 -24.68 1.70 11.01
C GLY A 187 -24.39 3.21 10.96
N GLU A 188 -24.34 3.81 9.77
CA GLU A 188 -23.89 5.20 9.57
C GLU A 188 -24.57 6.21 10.50
N GLN A 189 -25.90 6.13 10.58
CA GLN A 189 -26.72 7.17 11.21
C GLN A 189 -27.17 6.80 12.63
N VAL A 190 -26.63 5.74 13.22
CA VAL A 190 -26.94 5.32 14.60
C VAL A 190 -26.53 6.44 15.57
N ARG A 191 -27.43 6.81 16.49
CA ARG A 191 -27.23 7.88 17.48
C ARG A 191 -27.22 7.35 18.91
N HIS A 192 -27.96 6.27 19.17
CA HIS A 192 -28.07 5.66 20.48
C HIS A 192 -27.91 4.15 20.39
N ILE A 193 -27.09 3.57 21.26
CA ILE A 193 -26.92 2.13 21.39
C ILE A 193 -27.32 1.72 22.80
N ILE A 194 -28.18 0.71 22.91
CA ILE A 194 -28.58 0.11 24.17
C ILE A 194 -28.10 -1.35 24.14
N SER A 195 -27.20 -1.71 25.04
CA SER A 195 -26.56 -3.03 25.07
C SER A 195 -26.74 -3.75 26.41
N VAL A 196 -27.04 -5.06 26.35
CA VAL A 196 -27.23 -5.93 27.51
C VAL A 196 -26.03 -6.84 27.76
N ASN A 197 -25.51 -6.82 28.99
CA ASN A 197 -24.47 -7.69 29.55
C ASN A 197 -23.09 -7.66 28.90
N MET A 198 -22.94 -7.19 27.66
CA MET A 198 -21.71 -6.80 26.95
C MET A 198 -21.99 -6.83 25.45
N LEU A 199 -21.26 -6.01 24.69
CA LEU A 199 -21.08 -6.25 23.27
C LEU A 199 -19.91 -7.22 23.11
N SER A 200 -20.21 -8.51 23.13
CA SER A 200 -19.22 -9.58 22.94
C SER A 200 -18.80 -9.60 21.47
N GLU A 201 -17.63 -9.01 21.20
CA GLU A 201 -16.89 -9.04 19.93
C GLU A 201 -17.61 -8.35 18.73
N GLY A 202 -16.84 -7.75 17.82
CA GLY A 202 -17.34 -7.18 16.56
C GLY A 202 -17.52 -5.65 16.45
N TRP A 203 -17.80 -4.92 17.53
CA TRP A 203 -18.13 -3.48 17.42
C TRP A 203 -16.92 -2.55 17.58
N ASP A 204 -16.70 -1.63 16.64
CA ASP A 204 -15.70 -0.55 16.74
C ASP A 204 -16.35 0.78 16.34
N ALA A 205 -16.92 1.48 17.32
CA ALA A 205 -17.63 2.74 17.12
C ALA A 205 -16.76 3.93 17.56
N LYS A 206 -15.96 4.46 16.62
CA LYS A 206 -15.11 5.64 16.86
C LYS A 206 -15.92 6.90 17.15
N THR A 207 -17.21 6.96 16.81
CA THR A 207 -18.09 8.12 17.02
C THR A 207 -18.72 8.18 18.41
N VAL A 208 -18.38 7.26 19.31
CA VAL A 208 -18.87 7.27 20.70
C VAL A 208 -18.32 8.49 21.43
N THR A 209 -19.22 9.29 21.97
CA THR A 209 -18.90 10.53 22.72
C THR A 209 -19.48 10.50 24.13
N HIS A 210 -20.51 9.68 24.36
CA HIS A 210 -21.25 9.60 25.62
C HIS A 210 -21.48 8.15 26.02
N ILE A 211 -21.21 7.81 27.28
CA ILE A 211 -21.38 6.46 27.82
C ILE A 211 -22.07 6.53 29.17
N LEU A 212 -23.13 5.73 29.32
CA LEU A 212 -23.84 5.55 30.57
C LEU A 212 -23.77 4.08 31.00
N GLY A 213 -23.05 3.84 32.09
CA GLY A 213 -22.94 2.54 32.74
C GLY A 213 -24.07 2.31 33.75
N LEU A 214 -24.92 1.33 33.48
CA LEU A 214 -26.07 0.92 34.31
C LEU A 214 -25.94 -0.54 34.74
N ARG A 215 -24.70 -0.94 35.06
CA ARG A 215 -24.37 -2.27 35.58
C ARG A 215 -23.28 -2.16 36.64
N ALA A 216 -23.13 -3.21 37.44
CA ALA A 216 -21.96 -3.37 38.29
C ALA A 216 -20.70 -3.57 37.43
N PHE A 217 -19.67 -2.76 37.69
CA PHE A 217 -18.32 -2.92 37.16
C PHE A 217 -17.42 -3.45 38.27
N SER A 218 -17.33 -4.78 38.37
CA SER A 218 -16.61 -5.47 39.46
C SER A 218 -15.10 -5.57 39.24
N SER A 219 -14.61 -5.30 38.02
CA SER A 219 -13.18 -5.31 37.71
C SER A 219 -12.86 -4.31 36.61
N GLN A 220 -11.59 -3.86 36.58
CA GLN A 220 -11.08 -2.98 35.51
C GLN A 220 -11.15 -3.66 34.14
N LEU A 221 -10.80 -4.95 34.06
CA LEU A 221 -10.90 -5.74 32.83
C LEU A 221 -12.32 -5.70 32.24
N LEU A 222 -13.35 -5.71 33.11
CA LEU A 222 -14.73 -5.59 32.69
C LEU A 222 -15.03 -4.21 32.07
N CYS A 223 -14.51 -3.14 32.67
CA CYS A 223 -14.62 -1.79 32.10
C CYS A 223 -13.94 -1.72 30.73
N GLU A 224 -12.74 -2.28 30.60
CA GLU A 224 -11.98 -2.31 29.35
C GLU A 224 -12.70 -3.09 28.25
N GLN A 225 -13.24 -4.26 28.56
CA GLN A 225 -13.99 -5.11 27.63
C GLN A 225 -15.31 -4.46 27.18
N VAL A 226 -15.98 -3.75 28.10
CA VAL A 226 -17.32 -3.16 27.85
C VAL A 226 -17.23 -1.80 27.18
N VAL A 227 -16.26 -0.97 27.57
CA VAL A 227 -16.19 0.45 27.20
C VAL A 227 -14.98 0.77 26.32
N GLY A 228 -13.89 0.00 26.42
CA GLY A 228 -12.61 0.29 25.75
C GLY A 228 -12.71 0.48 24.24
N ARG A 229 -13.61 -0.25 23.57
CA ARG A 229 -13.85 -0.07 22.12
C ARG A 229 -14.50 1.27 21.78
N GLY A 230 -15.36 1.80 22.66
CA GLY A 230 -15.93 3.16 22.54
C GLY A 230 -14.92 4.27 22.88
N LEU A 231 -13.81 3.94 23.55
CA LEU A 231 -12.72 4.87 23.84
C LEU A 231 -11.79 5.08 22.65
N ARG A 232 -11.93 4.32 21.55
CA ARG A 232 -11.10 4.50 20.35
C ARG A 232 -11.28 5.90 19.78
N ARG A 233 -10.17 6.50 19.35
CA ARG A 233 -10.13 7.86 18.81
C ARG A 233 -10.79 7.91 17.43
N THR A 234 -11.33 9.07 17.11
CA THR A 234 -11.77 9.38 15.74
C THR A 234 -10.58 9.61 14.81
N SER A 235 -9.46 10.14 15.32
CA SER A 235 -8.22 10.32 14.55
C SER A 235 -6.95 10.13 15.38
N TYR A 236 -5.88 9.69 14.70
CA TYR A 236 -4.51 9.57 15.21
C TYR A 236 -3.57 10.58 14.56
N GLU A 237 -4.10 11.64 13.93
CA GLU A 237 -3.27 12.71 13.39
C GLU A 237 -2.59 13.51 14.52
N LEU A 238 -1.30 13.76 14.32
CA LEU A 238 -0.51 14.65 15.17
C LEU A 238 -0.78 16.11 14.79
N ASN A 239 -0.86 16.96 15.79
CA ASN A 239 -0.92 18.41 15.65
C ASN A 239 0.43 18.97 15.19
N LYS A 240 0.51 20.30 15.05
CA LYS A 240 1.70 21.00 14.55
C LYS A 240 2.95 20.79 15.43
N ASP A 241 2.76 20.41 16.68
CA ASP A 241 3.83 20.15 17.65
C ASP A 241 4.21 18.66 17.71
N GLY A 242 3.66 17.83 16.81
CA GLY A 242 3.93 16.40 16.77
C GLY A 242 3.23 15.59 17.87
N LEU A 243 2.16 16.13 18.46
CA LEU A 243 1.41 15.50 19.56
C LEU A 243 -0.03 15.18 19.14
N LEU A 244 -0.63 14.14 19.71
CA LEU A 244 -2.03 13.84 19.50
C LEU A 244 -2.92 14.83 20.26
N GLU A 245 -3.89 15.46 19.58
CA GLU A 245 -4.88 16.31 20.25
C GLU A 245 -5.73 15.48 21.23
N PRO A 246 -6.07 15.99 22.42
CA PRO A 246 -6.90 15.25 23.36
C PRO A 246 -8.33 15.10 22.82
N GLU A 247 -8.81 13.86 22.70
CA GLU A 247 -10.22 13.56 22.44
C GLU A 247 -10.86 13.06 23.74
N TYR A 248 -12.10 13.50 23.99
CA TYR A 248 -12.79 13.19 25.23
C TYR A 248 -14.06 12.38 25.00
N VAL A 249 -14.42 11.60 26.01
CA VAL A 249 -15.71 10.90 26.09
C VAL A 249 -16.33 11.17 27.45
N ASN A 250 -17.60 11.57 27.48
CA ASN A 250 -18.32 11.83 28.72
C ASN A 250 -18.90 10.55 29.28
N VAL A 251 -18.57 10.20 30.52
CA VAL A 251 -18.95 8.91 31.11
C VAL A 251 -19.61 9.07 32.47
N PHE A 252 -20.79 8.47 32.60
CA PHE A 252 -21.56 8.39 33.85
C PHE A 252 -21.68 6.91 34.26
N GLY A 253 -21.61 6.62 35.56
CA GLY A 253 -21.82 5.25 36.08
C GLY A 253 -20.73 4.22 35.77
N VAL A 254 -19.56 4.64 35.27
CA VAL A 254 -18.39 3.77 35.05
C VAL A 254 -17.24 4.25 35.94
N PRO A 255 -16.74 3.43 36.88
CA PRO A 255 -15.73 3.86 37.84
C PRO A 255 -14.31 3.78 37.23
N PHE A 256 -13.83 4.88 36.64
CA PHE A 256 -12.42 5.02 36.26
C PHE A 256 -11.59 5.49 37.46
N SER A 257 -11.25 4.58 38.37
CA SER A 257 -10.60 4.89 39.65
C SER A 257 -9.12 5.32 39.57
N PHE A 258 -8.54 5.42 38.37
CA PHE A 258 -7.10 5.64 38.15
C PHE A 258 -6.74 6.96 37.45
N LEU A 259 -7.72 7.78 37.03
CA LEU A 259 -7.44 9.05 36.37
C LEU A 259 -6.85 10.05 37.38
N PRO A 260 -5.64 10.61 37.15
CA PRO A 260 -5.17 11.73 37.95
C PRO A 260 -6.17 12.87 37.82
N HIS A 261 -6.50 13.49 38.95
CA HIS A 261 -7.33 14.68 38.94
C HIS A 261 -6.51 15.78 38.26
N GLU A 262 -6.81 16.08 37.00
CA GLU A 262 -6.36 17.33 36.37
C GLU A 262 -7.08 18.50 37.08
N GLY A 263 -6.57 18.83 38.27
CA GLY A 263 -6.86 20.07 38.95
C GLY A 263 -6.15 21.19 38.22
N GLY A 264 -6.89 21.88 37.35
CA GLY A 264 -6.49 23.16 36.79
C GLY A 264 -7.72 24.03 36.64
N ASP A 265 -7.69 25.24 37.19
CA ASP A 265 -8.70 26.27 37.02
C ASP A 265 -9.12 26.41 35.55
N VAL A 266 -10.37 26.08 35.23
CA VAL A 266 -10.94 26.31 33.89
C VAL A 266 -12.04 27.37 33.98
N GLY A 267 -11.60 28.62 34.19
CA GLY A 267 -12.37 29.83 33.89
C GLY A 267 -12.43 30.16 32.39
N GLY A 268 -12.25 29.17 31.51
CA GLY A 268 -12.33 29.34 30.06
C GLY A 268 -13.26 28.30 29.46
N GLY A 269 -14.44 28.73 28.99
CA GLY A 269 -15.37 27.85 28.28
C GLY A 269 -14.67 27.00 27.22
N LEU A 270 -15.06 25.72 27.18
CA LEU A 270 -14.58 24.70 26.25
C LEU A 270 -14.60 25.23 24.81
N ARG A 271 -13.44 25.23 24.13
CA ARG A 271 -13.40 25.50 22.69
C ARG A 271 -13.88 24.24 21.95
N PRO A 272 -14.88 24.31 21.06
CA PRO A 272 -15.29 23.17 20.24
C PRO A 272 -14.12 22.67 19.39
N THR A 273 -13.98 21.35 19.25
CA THR A 273 -12.99 20.73 18.37
C THR A 273 -13.19 21.21 16.92
N PRO A 274 -12.13 21.56 16.17
CA PRO A 274 -12.28 21.98 14.77
C PRO A 274 -12.92 20.87 13.92
N PRO A 275 -13.75 21.21 12.91
CA PRO A 275 -14.25 20.26 11.91
C PRO A 275 -13.12 19.44 11.29
N LYS A 276 -13.29 18.11 11.21
CA LYS A 276 -12.38 17.25 10.46
C LYS A 276 -12.96 16.96 9.07
N THR A 277 -12.19 17.19 8.03
CA THR A 277 -12.51 16.93 6.63
C THR A 277 -12.21 15.47 6.30
N ARG A 278 -13.18 14.76 5.74
CA ARG A 278 -13.03 13.36 5.32
C ARG A 278 -12.20 13.28 4.04
N ILE A 279 -11.17 12.45 4.04
CA ILE A 279 -10.35 12.13 2.88
C ILE A 279 -10.60 10.70 2.44
N GLU A 280 -10.90 10.51 1.16
CA GLU A 280 -11.20 9.20 0.58
C GLU A 280 -11.04 9.18 -0.95
N PRO A 281 -10.89 7.99 -1.56
CA PRO A 281 -11.04 7.82 -3.00
C PRO A 281 -12.44 8.21 -3.45
N SER A 282 -12.53 9.17 -4.37
CA SER A 282 -13.79 9.72 -4.85
C SER A 282 -14.35 8.92 -6.02
N ARG A 283 -15.58 8.40 -5.86
CA ARG A 283 -16.30 7.66 -6.92
C ARG A 283 -16.47 8.45 -8.22
N ASP A 284 -16.57 9.78 -8.14
CA ASP A 284 -16.72 10.65 -9.31
C ASP A 284 -15.38 10.94 -10.03
N LYS A 285 -14.27 10.45 -9.48
CA LYS A 285 -12.89 10.72 -9.94
C LYS A 285 -12.11 9.44 -10.26
N VAL A 286 -12.80 8.33 -10.51
CA VAL A 286 -12.19 7.03 -10.85
C VAL A 286 -11.30 7.13 -12.10
N GLN A 287 -11.58 8.05 -13.05
CA GLN A 287 -10.70 8.29 -14.20
C GLN A 287 -9.30 8.76 -13.83
N PHE A 288 -9.11 9.31 -12.63
CA PHE A 288 -7.82 9.76 -12.10
C PHE A 288 -7.16 8.71 -11.20
N GLU A 289 -7.69 7.48 -11.15
CA GLU A 289 -7.09 6.39 -10.40
C GLU A 289 -5.63 6.16 -10.82
N MET A 290 -4.75 6.14 -9.82
CA MET A 290 -3.35 5.79 -9.98
C MET A 290 -3.08 4.41 -9.40
N HIS A 291 -2.12 3.72 -9.99
CA HIS A 291 -1.65 2.42 -9.54
C HIS A 291 -0.12 2.31 -9.68
N TRP A 292 0.50 1.51 -8.82
CA TRP A 292 1.96 1.30 -8.81
C TRP A 292 2.29 -0.12 -8.35
N PRO A 293 3.48 -0.65 -8.71
CA PRO A 293 3.91 -1.93 -8.20
C PRO A 293 4.19 -1.89 -6.70
N ASN A 294 3.74 -2.91 -5.99
CA ASN A 294 4.07 -3.11 -4.58
C ASN A 294 5.40 -3.89 -4.47
N VAL A 295 6.50 -3.15 -4.44
CA VAL A 295 7.86 -3.70 -4.46
C VAL A 295 8.36 -3.92 -3.03
N LEU A 296 8.68 -5.17 -2.68
CA LEU A 296 9.26 -5.51 -1.39
C LEU A 296 10.78 -5.31 -1.38
N ARG A 297 11.44 -5.76 -2.47
CA ARG A 297 12.89 -5.70 -2.63
C ARG A 297 13.28 -5.66 -4.10
N ILE A 298 14.42 -5.05 -4.38
CA ILE A 298 15.09 -5.09 -5.68
C ILE A 298 16.37 -5.89 -5.50
N ASP A 299 16.50 -6.97 -6.26
CA ASP A 299 17.69 -7.79 -6.33
C ASP A 299 18.49 -7.41 -7.58
N HIS A 300 19.82 -7.37 -7.45
CA HIS A 300 20.69 -7.18 -8.59
C HIS A 300 21.04 -8.53 -9.21
N LYS A 301 20.60 -8.75 -10.44
CA LYS A 301 21.16 -9.80 -11.29
C LYS A 301 22.31 -9.22 -12.10
N LEU A 302 23.44 -9.91 -12.11
CA LEU A 302 24.47 -9.65 -13.11
C LEU A 302 24.03 -10.37 -14.38
N ASP A 303 23.44 -9.62 -15.30
CA ASP A 303 23.16 -10.10 -16.63
C ASP A 303 24.46 -10.00 -17.43
N TYR A 304 25.11 -11.15 -17.58
CA TYR A 304 26.27 -11.28 -18.44
C TYR A 304 25.77 -11.36 -19.88
N SER A 305 26.17 -10.40 -20.73
CA SER A 305 25.87 -10.40 -22.16
C SER A 305 27.15 -10.16 -22.96
N LEU A 306 27.23 -10.75 -24.14
CA LEU A 306 28.31 -10.49 -25.08
C LEU A 306 27.88 -9.45 -26.10
N GLU A 307 28.73 -8.44 -26.31
CA GLU A 307 28.56 -7.51 -27.42
C GLU A 307 29.79 -7.53 -28.33
N LEU A 308 29.53 -7.32 -29.62
CA LEU A 308 30.54 -7.04 -30.64
C LEU A 308 29.99 -5.88 -31.46
N ASP A 309 30.68 -4.75 -31.46
CA ASP A 309 30.41 -3.68 -32.43
C ASP A 309 31.03 -4.09 -33.77
N ILE A 310 30.16 -4.22 -34.76
CA ILE A 310 30.58 -4.64 -36.10
C ILE A 310 31.43 -3.57 -36.77
N ASN A 311 31.24 -2.29 -36.45
CA ASN A 311 31.97 -1.19 -37.05
C ASN A 311 33.44 -1.24 -36.65
N ASP A 312 33.70 -1.55 -35.38
CA ASP A 312 35.04 -1.65 -34.79
C ASP A 312 35.77 -2.94 -35.15
N LEU A 313 35.05 -3.97 -35.62
CA LEU A 313 35.67 -5.21 -36.10
C LEU A 313 36.43 -4.93 -37.41
N PRO A 314 37.76 -5.16 -37.49
CA PRO A 314 38.50 -4.96 -38.73
C PRO A 314 38.04 -5.96 -39.80
N GLU A 315 38.29 -5.67 -41.07
CA GLU A 315 37.94 -6.61 -42.14
C GLU A 315 38.95 -7.77 -42.20
N LEU A 316 38.44 -8.99 -42.41
CA LEU A 316 39.23 -10.19 -42.65
C LEU A 316 39.10 -10.62 -44.11
N GLU A 317 40.20 -10.56 -44.85
CA GLU A 317 40.31 -11.11 -46.21
C GLU A 317 40.78 -12.57 -46.15
N ILE A 318 40.01 -13.46 -46.78
CA ILE A 318 40.33 -14.88 -47.00
C ILE A 318 40.73 -15.04 -48.46
N LYS A 319 42.01 -15.28 -48.72
CA LYS A 319 42.51 -15.48 -50.08
C LYS A 319 42.34 -16.94 -50.50
N ALA A 320 41.51 -17.18 -51.52
CA ALA A 320 41.26 -18.53 -52.05
C ALA A 320 42.54 -19.18 -52.61
N THR A 321 43.50 -18.39 -53.06
CA THR A 321 44.81 -18.87 -53.56
C THR A 321 45.70 -19.46 -52.47
N GLU A 322 45.44 -19.15 -51.20
CA GLU A 322 46.20 -19.71 -50.07
C GLU A 322 45.72 -21.13 -49.70
N MET A 323 44.61 -21.60 -50.29
CA MET A 323 43.95 -22.85 -49.91
C MET A 323 43.93 -23.83 -51.09
N PRO A 324 44.76 -24.89 -51.08
CA PRO A 324 44.68 -25.93 -52.10
C PRO A 324 43.36 -26.70 -51.93
N THR A 325 42.42 -26.49 -52.85
CA THR A 325 41.15 -27.25 -52.90
C THR A 325 41.25 -28.48 -53.80
N GLU A 326 42.30 -28.57 -54.62
CA GLU A 326 42.57 -29.63 -55.58
C GLU A 326 44.03 -30.06 -55.42
N ALA A 327 44.29 -31.36 -55.49
CA ALA A 327 45.63 -31.93 -55.44
C ALA A 327 45.74 -33.10 -56.42
N GLU A 328 46.79 -33.10 -57.21
CA GLU A 328 47.13 -34.21 -58.11
C GLU A 328 48.21 -35.07 -57.45
N LEU A 329 47.92 -36.37 -57.31
CA LEU A 329 48.85 -37.36 -56.78
C LEU A 329 49.36 -38.25 -57.91
N ALA A 330 50.68 -38.34 -58.02
CA ALA A 330 51.37 -39.22 -58.96
C ALA A 330 52.31 -40.17 -58.18
N PRO A 331 52.42 -41.46 -58.57
CA PRO A 331 53.41 -42.36 -58.02
C PRO A 331 54.83 -41.89 -58.37
N VAL A 332 55.80 -42.19 -57.51
CA VAL A 332 57.19 -41.79 -57.71
C VAL A 332 57.98 -42.95 -58.33
N ILE A 333 58.57 -42.73 -59.50
CA ILE A 333 59.47 -43.67 -60.18
C ILE A 333 60.84 -43.00 -60.31
N GLU A 334 61.90 -43.66 -59.83
CA GLU A 334 63.28 -43.13 -59.83
C GLU A 334 63.42 -41.71 -59.23
N GLY A 335 62.65 -41.41 -58.17
CA GLY A 335 62.71 -40.13 -57.48
C GLY A 335 62.06 -38.96 -58.22
N LYS A 336 61.39 -39.21 -59.37
CA LYS A 336 60.59 -38.22 -60.10
C LYS A 336 59.11 -38.62 -60.11
N PRO A 337 58.17 -37.66 -60.02
CA PRO A 337 56.75 -37.95 -60.17
C PRO A 337 56.44 -38.45 -61.58
N ASP A 338 55.75 -39.60 -61.69
CA ASP A 338 55.26 -40.10 -62.98
C ASP A 338 53.96 -39.39 -63.37
N LEU A 339 54.10 -38.34 -64.18
CA LEU A 339 52.97 -37.54 -64.68
C LEU A 339 52.05 -38.33 -65.62
N GLY A 340 52.39 -39.57 -66.01
CA GLY A 340 51.54 -40.45 -66.80
C GLY A 340 50.43 -41.13 -65.99
N GLN A 341 50.52 -41.18 -64.67
CA GLN A 341 49.53 -41.78 -63.76
C GLN A 341 49.09 -40.78 -62.68
N ILE A 342 48.29 -39.79 -63.08
CA ILE A 342 47.75 -38.79 -62.15
C ILE A 342 46.40 -39.26 -61.60
N SER A 343 46.26 -39.21 -60.27
CA SER A 343 44.98 -39.29 -59.57
C SER A 343 44.63 -37.93 -58.97
N GLU A 344 43.43 -37.43 -59.24
CA GLU A 344 42.97 -36.11 -58.78
C GLU A 344 42.16 -36.26 -57.49
N ILE A 345 42.54 -35.52 -56.46
CA ILE A 345 41.74 -35.30 -55.25
C ILE A 345 41.15 -33.89 -55.32
N ASP A 346 39.84 -33.81 -55.53
CA ASP A 346 39.10 -32.55 -55.52
C ASP A 346 38.21 -32.47 -54.26
N LEU A 347 38.58 -31.57 -53.34
CA LEU A 347 37.83 -31.35 -52.11
C LEU A 347 36.42 -30.81 -52.35
N LYS A 348 36.16 -30.17 -53.51
CA LYS A 348 34.83 -29.67 -53.88
C LYS A 348 33.87 -30.81 -54.20
N LYS A 349 34.36 -31.96 -54.69
CA LYS A 349 33.56 -33.16 -54.99
C LYS A 349 33.28 -34.02 -53.75
N LEU A 350 34.16 -33.96 -52.74
CA LEU A 350 34.08 -34.79 -51.52
C LEU A 350 33.30 -34.13 -50.38
N ILE A 351 33.25 -32.79 -50.33
CA ILE A 351 32.60 -32.05 -49.24
C ILE A 351 31.32 -31.41 -49.77
N THR A 352 30.16 -31.94 -49.40
CA THR A 352 28.90 -31.18 -49.57
C THR A 352 29.02 -29.87 -48.80
N ALA A 353 28.86 -28.74 -49.51
CA ALA A 353 28.96 -27.43 -48.88
C ALA A 353 27.95 -27.33 -47.73
N PRO A 354 28.38 -27.02 -46.50
CA PRO A 354 27.47 -26.90 -45.39
C PRO A 354 26.54 -25.71 -45.62
N ARG A 355 25.27 -25.85 -45.20
CA ARG A 355 24.34 -24.71 -45.14
C ARG A 355 24.89 -23.65 -44.20
N MET A 356 24.57 -22.37 -44.46
CA MET A 356 25.01 -21.25 -43.63
C MET A 356 24.65 -21.43 -42.15
N GLN A 357 23.45 -21.93 -41.85
CA GLN A 357 23.04 -22.20 -40.47
C GLN A 357 23.92 -23.24 -39.77
N THR A 358 24.34 -24.27 -40.50
CA THR A 358 25.27 -25.30 -39.98
C THR A 358 26.65 -24.70 -39.72
N LEU A 359 27.11 -23.78 -40.56
CA LEU A 359 28.35 -23.04 -40.32
C LEU A 359 28.23 -22.18 -39.07
N ILE A 360 27.20 -21.34 -38.96
CA ILE A 360 26.96 -20.47 -37.80
C ILE A 360 27.02 -21.27 -36.50
N PHE A 361 26.31 -22.40 -36.45
CA PHE A 361 26.31 -23.27 -35.27
C PHE A 361 27.71 -23.80 -34.97
N LYS A 362 28.43 -24.33 -35.96
CA LYS A 362 29.81 -24.84 -35.76
C LYS A 362 30.76 -23.74 -35.30
N PHE A 363 30.71 -22.56 -35.91
CA PHE A 363 31.51 -21.41 -35.49
C PHE A 363 31.23 -21.03 -34.03
N ALA A 364 29.95 -20.96 -33.63
CA ALA A 364 29.57 -20.69 -32.24
C ALA A 364 30.06 -21.80 -31.29
N THR A 365 29.98 -23.08 -31.68
CA THR A 365 30.51 -24.21 -30.89
C THR A 365 32.03 -24.12 -30.69
N HIS A 366 32.77 -23.71 -31.73
CA HIS A 366 34.23 -23.54 -31.64
C HIS A 366 34.63 -22.30 -30.84
N LEU A 367 33.82 -21.23 -30.86
CA LEU A 367 34.02 -20.02 -30.05
C LEU A 367 33.73 -20.25 -28.55
N LEU A 368 32.77 -21.13 -28.23
CA LEU A 368 32.28 -21.34 -26.87
C LEU A 368 33.38 -21.62 -25.83
N PRO A 369 34.26 -22.64 -25.99
CA PRO A 369 35.31 -22.90 -25.00
C PRO A 369 36.34 -21.77 -24.95
N GLN A 370 36.62 -21.12 -26.08
CA GLN A 370 37.57 -20.02 -26.13
C GLN A 370 37.09 -18.82 -25.30
N ILE A 371 35.81 -18.45 -25.41
CA ILE A 371 35.25 -17.34 -24.63
C ILE A 371 35.01 -17.74 -23.17
N GLU A 372 34.58 -18.98 -22.90
CA GLU A 372 34.40 -19.51 -21.55
C GLU A 372 35.69 -19.44 -20.73
N ASP A 373 36.82 -19.87 -21.32
CA ASP A 373 38.12 -19.95 -20.66
C ASP A 373 38.88 -18.61 -20.66
N GLU A 374 38.97 -17.90 -21.80
CA GLU A 374 39.78 -16.68 -21.94
C GLU A 374 39.13 -15.48 -21.24
N GLN A 375 37.80 -15.39 -21.23
CA GLN A 375 37.08 -14.25 -20.64
C GLN A 375 36.44 -14.54 -19.27
N LYS A 376 36.73 -15.70 -18.67
CA LYS A 376 36.22 -16.14 -17.35
C LYS A 376 34.72 -15.90 -17.19
N TRP A 377 33.94 -16.39 -18.14
CA TRP A 377 32.50 -16.18 -18.16
C TRP A 377 31.81 -16.73 -16.90
N LYS A 378 30.94 -15.91 -16.28
CA LYS A 378 30.22 -16.27 -15.04
C LYS A 378 28.70 -16.43 -15.23
N GLY A 379 28.18 -16.17 -16.44
CA GLY A 379 26.76 -16.31 -16.77
C GLY A 379 26.36 -17.74 -17.14
N GLY A 380 25.09 -17.93 -17.52
CA GLY A 380 24.58 -19.24 -17.94
C GLY A 380 25.14 -19.71 -19.30
N LYS A 381 25.52 -20.99 -19.41
CA LYS A 381 26.07 -21.58 -20.65
C LYS A 381 25.12 -21.53 -21.85
N HIS A 382 23.82 -21.70 -21.61
CA HIS A 382 22.80 -21.66 -22.67
C HIS A 382 22.66 -20.25 -23.25
N GLN A 383 22.71 -19.21 -22.40
CA GLN A 383 22.66 -17.81 -22.83
C GLN A 383 23.91 -17.44 -23.63
N LEU A 384 25.09 -17.81 -23.12
CA LEU A 384 26.37 -17.61 -23.81
C LEU A 384 26.34 -18.19 -25.23
N PHE A 385 25.84 -19.42 -25.38
CA PHE A 385 25.74 -20.05 -26.69
C PHE A 385 24.76 -19.33 -27.63
N ALA A 386 23.62 -18.87 -27.12
CA ALA A 386 22.65 -18.08 -27.90
C ALA A 386 23.24 -16.75 -28.39
N ASP A 387 23.95 -16.04 -27.53
CA ASP A 387 24.62 -14.77 -27.87
C ASP A 387 25.71 -14.98 -28.93
N LEU A 388 26.53 -16.03 -28.79
CA LEU A 388 27.56 -16.38 -29.77
C LEU A 388 26.95 -16.72 -31.15
N VAL A 389 25.83 -17.44 -31.20
CA VAL A 389 25.13 -17.74 -32.45
C VAL A 389 24.68 -16.44 -33.13
N ALA A 390 24.08 -15.52 -32.39
CA ALA A 390 23.62 -14.23 -32.92
C ALA A 390 24.79 -13.36 -33.43
N ILE A 391 25.90 -13.29 -32.68
CA ILE A 391 27.10 -12.55 -33.06
C ILE A 391 27.71 -13.14 -34.34
N VAL A 392 27.92 -14.46 -34.37
CA VAL A 392 28.50 -15.15 -35.53
C VAL A 392 27.63 -14.98 -36.78
N GLU A 393 26.31 -15.12 -36.64
CA GLU A 393 25.38 -14.91 -37.74
C GLU A 393 25.49 -13.50 -38.32
N ARG A 394 25.51 -12.48 -37.45
CA ARG A 394 25.66 -11.08 -37.86
C ARG A 394 27.00 -10.82 -38.55
N VAL A 395 28.10 -11.37 -38.04
CA VAL A 395 29.43 -11.19 -38.65
C VAL A 395 29.52 -11.91 -40.00
N LEU A 396 29.08 -13.17 -40.11
CA LEU A 396 29.16 -13.95 -41.36
C LEU A 396 28.25 -13.41 -42.48
N LYS A 397 27.17 -12.71 -42.13
CA LYS A 397 26.28 -12.02 -43.08
C LYS A 397 26.75 -10.61 -43.46
N SER A 398 27.72 -10.04 -42.72
CA SER A 398 28.27 -8.72 -43.00
C SER A 398 29.42 -8.75 -44.01
N ASP A 399 29.86 -7.57 -44.43
CA ASP A 399 31.02 -7.39 -45.31
C ASP A 399 32.37 -7.53 -44.59
N LYS A 400 32.39 -7.86 -43.29
CA LYS A 400 33.62 -7.97 -42.50
C LYS A 400 34.44 -9.21 -42.79
N ILE A 401 33.87 -10.23 -43.42
CA ILE A 401 34.61 -11.41 -43.90
C ILE A 401 34.49 -11.50 -45.41
N ARG A 402 35.58 -11.20 -46.13
CA ARG A 402 35.62 -11.19 -47.59
C ARG A 402 36.47 -12.33 -48.13
N VAL A 403 35.94 -13.08 -49.09
CA VAL A 403 36.70 -14.11 -49.82
C VAL A 403 37.19 -13.51 -51.16
N SER A 404 38.50 -13.61 -51.43
CA SER A 404 39.19 -12.98 -52.55
C SER A 404 39.99 -14.00 -53.37
N PRO A 405 39.99 -13.97 -54.73
CA PRO A 405 39.17 -13.09 -55.58
C PRO A 405 37.69 -13.38 -55.40
N LYS A 406 36.82 -12.40 -55.70
CA LYS A 406 35.36 -12.60 -55.66
C LYS A 406 35.03 -13.88 -56.42
N VAL A 407 34.44 -14.84 -55.71
CA VAL A 407 34.07 -16.14 -56.28
C VAL A 407 33.22 -15.86 -57.53
N LYS A 408 33.64 -16.39 -58.68
CA LYS A 408 32.88 -16.21 -59.93
C LYS A 408 31.47 -16.76 -59.71
N ASN A 409 30.45 -15.95 -59.97
CA ASN A 409 29.01 -16.24 -59.86
C ASN A 409 28.37 -16.25 -58.46
N ASP A 410 28.98 -15.68 -57.42
CA ASP A 410 28.30 -15.52 -56.12
C ASP A 410 27.83 -16.87 -55.52
N ASP A 411 28.51 -17.97 -55.87
CA ASP A 411 28.14 -19.33 -55.49
C ASP A 411 28.17 -19.49 -53.95
N PRO A 412 27.00 -19.61 -53.29
CA PRO A 412 26.93 -19.70 -51.84
C PRO A 412 27.62 -20.96 -51.30
N GLU A 413 27.66 -22.04 -52.08
CA GLU A 413 28.27 -23.31 -51.67
C GLU A 413 29.79 -23.19 -51.60
N GLN A 414 30.39 -22.58 -52.63
CA GLN A 414 31.83 -22.35 -52.68
C GLN A 414 32.27 -21.34 -51.60
N ARG A 415 31.49 -20.28 -51.35
CA ARG A 415 31.73 -19.36 -50.22
C ARG A 415 31.72 -20.10 -48.89
N ASN A 416 30.71 -20.94 -48.65
CA ASN A 416 30.57 -21.70 -47.41
C ASN A 416 31.71 -22.70 -47.20
N LEU A 417 32.21 -23.31 -48.27
CA LEU A 417 33.39 -24.17 -48.22
C LEU A 417 34.63 -23.39 -47.76
N TYR A 418 34.89 -22.21 -48.34
CA TYR A 418 36.04 -21.38 -47.93
C TYR A 418 35.94 -20.89 -46.48
N LEU A 419 34.74 -20.53 -46.02
CA LEU A 419 34.51 -20.21 -44.62
C LEU A 419 34.83 -21.41 -43.72
N ARG A 420 34.37 -22.61 -44.09
CA ARG A 420 34.65 -23.85 -43.34
C ARG A 420 36.15 -24.15 -43.26
N LEU A 421 36.87 -24.01 -44.36
CA LEU A 421 38.32 -24.28 -44.41
C LEU A 421 39.13 -23.26 -43.60
N ASN A 422 38.57 -22.07 -43.35
CA ASN A 422 39.21 -21.01 -42.57
C ASN A 422 38.60 -20.82 -41.18
N MET A 423 38.02 -21.89 -40.62
CA MET A 423 37.29 -21.84 -39.35
C MET A 423 38.11 -21.19 -38.24
N ASP A 424 39.35 -21.64 -38.02
CA ASP A 424 40.20 -21.13 -36.93
C ASP A 424 40.64 -19.67 -37.10
N ARG A 425 40.80 -19.19 -38.34
CA ARG A 425 41.12 -17.76 -38.60
C ARG A 425 39.92 -16.88 -38.28
N ILE A 426 38.73 -17.30 -38.71
CA ILE A 426 37.49 -16.56 -38.48
C ILE A 426 37.11 -16.58 -36.99
N VAL A 427 37.19 -17.74 -36.32
CA VAL A 427 36.92 -17.87 -34.87
C VAL A 427 37.80 -16.91 -34.08
N ARG A 428 39.12 -16.92 -34.30
CA ARG A 428 40.05 -15.99 -33.62
C ARG A 428 39.78 -14.53 -33.93
N HIS A 429 39.35 -14.23 -35.16
CA HIS A 429 39.03 -12.88 -35.57
C HIS A 429 37.77 -12.36 -34.85
N VAL A 430 36.71 -13.17 -34.79
CA VAL A 430 35.47 -12.83 -34.07
C VAL A 430 35.73 -12.72 -32.57
N ALA A 431 36.48 -13.66 -31.97
CA ALA A 431 36.81 -13.65 -30.54
C ALA A 431 37.48 -12.35 -30.08
N LYS A 432 38.35 -11.76 -30.92
CA LYS A 432 39.03 -10.49 -30.62
C LYS A 432 38.09 -9.28 -30.55
N GLY A 433 36.97 -9.32 -31.25
CA GLY A 433 35.98 -8.23 -31.26
C GLY A 433 34.89 -8.38 -30.20
N ILE A 434 34.86 -9.50 -29.47
CA ILE A 434 33.85 -9.76 -28.43
C ILE A 434 34.30 -9.11 -27.13
N ILE A 435 33.42 -8.27 -26.57
CA ILE A 435 33.61 -7.60 -25.29
C ILE A 435 32.53 -8.11 -24.33
N ASN A 436 32.95 -8.49 -23.12
CA ASN A 436 32.02 -8.79 -22.02
C ASN A 436 31.36 -7.50 -21.52
N GLN A 437 30.04 -7.45 -21.58
CA GLN A 437 29.26 -6.44 -20.88
C GLN A 437 28.53 -7.06 -19.71
N ASN A 438 28.80 -6.50 -18.54
CA ASN A 438 28.07 -6.82 -17.32
C ASN A 438 27.00 -5.75 -17.16
N ALA A 439 25.77 -6.05 -17.59
CA ALA A 439 24.64 -5.22 -17.27
C ALA A 439 24.15 -5.61 -15.86
N GLN A 440 23.93 -4.62 -15.01
CA GLN A 440 23.14 -4.86 -13.80
C GLN A 440 21.67 -4.92 -14.21
N GLY A 441 21.14 -6.14 -14.27
CA GLY A 441 19.71 -6.39 -14.36
C GLY A 441 19.08 -6.20 -12.99
N TYR A 442 17.83 -5.74 -12.98
CA TYR A 442 17.02 -5.65 -11.77
C TYR A 442 16.03 -6.81 -11.75
N GLU A 443 16.00 -7.57 -10.67
CA GLU A 443 14.92 -8.49 -10.36
C GLU A 443 14.07 -7.89 -9.25
N ILE A 444 12.81 -7.61 -9.56
CA ILE A 444 11.88 -7.01 -8.61
C ILE A 444 11.12 -8.13 -7.91
N LEU A 445 11.24 -8.20 -6.58
CA LEU A 445 10.39 -9.02 -5.74
C LEU A 445 9.16 -8.21 -5.35
N TYR A 446 8.04 -8.55 -5.98
CA TYR A 446 6.74 -7.97 -5.66
C TYR A 446 6.14 -8.66 -4.44
N ASN A 447 5.22 -7.99 -3.77
CA ASN A 447 4.35 -8.63 -2.80
C ASN A 447 3.47 -9.68 -3.50
N THR A 448 3.52 -10.93 -3.04
CA THR A 448 2.83 -12.08 -3.66
C THR A 448 1.31 -11.97 -3.59
N ASN A 449 0.77 -11.40 -2.51
CA ASN A 449 -0.67 -11.29 -2.28
C ASN A 449 -1.25 -10.05 -2.97
N GLU A 450 -0.49 -8.96 -2.99
CA GLU A 450 -0.92 -7.68 -3.54
C GLU A 450 0.21 -7.04 -4.40
N PRO A 451 0.46 -7.54 -5.63
CA PRO A 451 1.59 -7.10 -6.44
C PRO A 451 1.43 -5.68 -7.01
N ILE A 452 0.20 -5.16 -7.06
CA ILE A 452 -0.15 -3.83 -7.56
C ILE A 452 -1.05 -3.17 -6.54
N ARG A 453 -0.74 -1.93 -6.19
CA ARG A 453 -1.57 -1.07 -5.34
C ARG A 453 -2.28 -0.03 -6.15
N TYR A 454 -3.46 0.36 -5.68
CA TYR A 454 -4.29 1.36 -6.31
C TYR A 454 -4.70 2.41 -5.29
N THR A 455 -4.88 3.64 -5.77
CA THR A 455 -5.50 4.70 -4.95
C THR A 455 -6.89 4.33 -4.42
N ARG A 456 -7.65 3.43 -5.07
CA ARG A 456 -8.96 2.97 -4.58
C ARG A 456 -8.88 2.13 -3.30
N ASP A 457 -7.72 1.55 -3.02
CA ASP A 457 -7.49 0.68 -1.85
C ASP A 457 -7.10 1.52 -0.61
N ALA A 458 -6.89 2.83 -0.79
CA ALA A 458 -6.64 3.74 0.33
C ALA A 458 -7.86 3.77 1.25
N GLY A 459 -7.62 3.51 2.54
CA GLY A 459 -8.65 3.62 3.57
C GLY A 459 -9.20 5.04 3.69
N VAL A 460 -10.30 5.22 4.42
CA VAL A 460 -10.84 6.56 4.72
C VAL A 460 -10.11 7.14 5.93
N TRP A 461 -9.62 8.38 5.82
CA TRP A 461 -9.05 9.13 6.94
C TRP A 461 -9.68 10.51 7.09
N PHE A 462 -9.41 11.19 8.20
CA PHE A 462 -10.01 12.48 8.53
C PHE A 462 -8.93 13.46 8.96
N THR A 463 -8.94 14.66 8.37
CA THR A 463 -7.92 15.67 8.61
C THR A 463 -8.49 17.01 9.04
N SER A 464 -7.81 17.69 9.97
CA SER A 464 -8.09 19.10 10.29
C SER A 464 -7.14 20.07 9.58
N LYS A 465 -6.15 19.53 8.85
CA LYS A 465 -5.13 20.30 8.17
C LYS A 465 -5.70 21.02 6.94
N PRO A 466 -5.04 22.12 6.51
CA PRO A 466 -5.32 22.73 5.23
C PRO A 466 -5.32 21.69 4.10
N HIS A 467 -6.31 21.77 3.23
CA HIS A 467 -6.51 20.79 2.18
C HIS A 467 -6.99 21.47 0.91
N TYR A 468 -6.63 20.89 -0.22
CA TYR A 468 -6.95 21.39 -1.54
C TYR A 468 -7.77 20.36 -2.31
N PRO A 469 -8.95 20.72 -2.85
CA PRO A 469 -9.77 19.80 -3.64
C PRO A 469 -9.10 19.55 -5.00
N GLY A 470 -8.34 18.44 -5.11
CA GLY A 470 -7.64 18.08 -6.34
C GLY A 470 -8.62 17.68 -7.43
N LYS A 471 -8.57 18.35 -8.59
CA LYS A 471 -9.45 18.08 -9.74
C LYS A 471 -8.99 16.87 -10.54
N LYS A 472 -7.68 16.64 -10.62
CA LYS A 472 -7.04 15.52 -11.34
C LYS A 472 -6.50 14.44 -10.40
N SER A 473 -6.99 14.38 -9.16
CA SER A 473 -6.65 13.35 -8.17
C SER A 473 -7.85 12.47 -7.89
N HIS A 474 -7.64 11.15 -7.79
CA HIS A 474 -8.69 10.22 -7.37
C HIS A 474 -9.12 10.48 -5.92
N ILE A 475 -8.19 10.87 -5.05
CA ILE A 475 -8.48 11.25 -3.67
C ILE A 475 -9.20 12.61 -3.66
N ASN A 476 -10.28 12.72 -2.90
CA ASN A 476 -11.18 13.88 -2.90
C ASN A 476 -10.47 15.21 -2.53
N PHE A 477 -9.57 15.21 -1.55
CA PHE A 477 -8.72 16.33 -1.18
C PHE A 477 -7.27 15.92 -0.93
N CYS A 478 -6.34 16.81 -1.31
CA CYS A 478 -4.93 16.71 -0.97
C CYS A 478 -4.68 17.49 0.33
N VAL A 479 -4.20 16.81 1.35
CA VAL A 479 -3.80 17.40 2.63
C VAL A 479 -2.38 17.91 2.49
N TYR A 480 -2.06 19.12 2.91
CA TYR A 480 -0.69 19.63 2.82
C TYR A 480 -0.18 20.13 4.16
N ASP A 481 1.08 19.78 4.44
CA ASP A 481 1.80 20.15 5.66
C ASP A 481 2.63 21.42 5.47
N SER A 482 2.96 21.71 4.20
CA SER A 482 3.70 22.89 3.79
C SER A 482 2.94 23.72 2.76
N THR A 483 3.25 25.02 2.72
CA THR A 483 2.77 25.91 1.64
C THR A 483 3.30 25.49 0.27
N TRP A 484 4.37 24.69 0.22
CA TRP A 484 4.99 24.22 -1.03
C TRP A 484 4.18 23.10 -1.66
N GLU A 485 3.70 22.15 -0.85
CA GLU A 485 2.77 21.09 -1.28
C GLU A 485 1.42 21.67 -1.75
N GLU A 486 0.93 22.74 -1.11
CA GLU A 486 -0.27 23.46 -1.56
C GLU A 486 -0.07 24.02 -2.97
N GLN A 487 1.05 24.70 -3.21
CA GLN A 487 1.39 25.28 -4.50
C GLN A 487 1.56 24.19 -5.56
N ALA A 488 2.24 23.10 -5.24
CA ALA A 488 2.38 21.93 -6.10
C ALA A 488 1.00 21.39 -6.51
N SER A 489 0.13 21.11 -5.54
CA SER A 489 -1.21 20.56 -5.79
C SER A 489 -2.05 21.46 -6.72
N ARG A 490 -1.98 22.78 -6.54
CA ARG A 490 -2.66 23.74 -7.41
C ARG A 490 -2.08 23.79 -8.82
N LEU A 491 -0.77 23.66 -8.95
CA LEU A 491 -0.08 23.69 -10.23
C LEU A 491 -0.35 22.40 -11.03
N LEU A 492 -0.33 21.25 -10.36
CA LEU A 492 -0.63 19.94 -10.96
C LEU A 492 -2.02 19.90 -11.61
N ASP A 493 -3.02 20.55 -10.98
CA ASP A 493 -4.37 20.68 -11.55
C ASP A 493 -4.46 21.64 -12.74
N LYS A 494 -3.60 22.66 -12.80
CA LYS A 494 -3.63 23.69 -13.85
C LYS A 494 -2.97 23.24 -15.14
N LEU A 495 -1.94 22.41 -15.07
CA LEU A 495 -1.13 22.04 -16.23
C LEU A 495 -1.82 20.98 -17.09
N ASP A 496 -2.02 21.26 -18.38
CA ASP A 496 -2.79 20.40 -19.28
C ASP A 496 -2.11 19.07 -19.60
N TYR A 497 -0.78 18.97 -19.58
CA TYR A 497 -0.04 17.75 -19.87
C TYR A 497 -0.01 16.76 -18.69
N ILE A 498 -0.59 17.13 -17.54
CA ILE A 498 -0.80 16.23 -16.41
C ILE A 498 -2.17 15.57 -16.56
N GLU A 499 -2.17 14.25 -16.54
CA GLU A 499 -3.37 13.41 -16.66
C GLU A 499 -3.97 13.13 -15.28
N ALA A 500 -3.16 12.66 -14.33
CA ALA A 500 -3.59 12.36 -12.96
C ALA A 500 -2.43 12.62 -11.98
N TRP A 501 -2.75 12.89 -10.73
CA TRP A 501 -1.75 13.00 -9.66
C TRP A 501 -2.36 12.60 -8.31
N VAL A 502 -1.54 12.19 -7.35
CA VAL A 502 -1.97 11.92 -5.97
C VAL A 502 -0.83 12.25 -5.01
N LYS A 503 -1.16 12.85 -3.86
CA LYS A 503 -0.22 12.97 -2.74
C LYS A 503 -0.13 11.61 -2.04
N ASN A 504 1.07 11.20 -1.68
CA ASN A 504 1.33 9.99 -0.92
C ASN A 504 0.94 10.14 0.56
N ASP A 505 -0.34 10.31 0.80
CA ASP A 505 -0.94 10.43 2.12
C ASP A 505 -1.88 9.24 2.30
N HIS A 506 -1.52 8.31 3.19
CA HIS A 506 -2.30 7.10 3.51
C HIS A 506 -2.62 6.15 2.32
N ILE A 507 -2.02 6.38 1.14
CA ILE A 507 -2.17 5.50 -0.02
C ILE A 507 -1.20 4.30 -0.02
N GLY A 508 -0.17 4.33 0.83
CA GLY A 508 0.75 3.21 1.04
C GLY A 508 1.74 2.98 -0.12
N PHE A 509 2.25 4.06 -0.74
CA PHE A 509 3.42 4.00 -1.62
C PHE A 509 4.70 4.14 -0.78
N GLU A 510 5.40 3.02 -0.61
CA GLU A 510 6.51 2.90 0.33
C GLU A 510 7.76 2.35 -0.36
N ILE A 511 8.93 2.89 0.00
CA ILE A 511 10.23 2.42 -0.50
C ILE A 511 11.12 2.08 0.69
N SER A 512 11.49 0.80 0.81
CA SER A 512 12.42 0.33 1.83
C SER A 512 13.86 0.72 1.47
N TYR A 513 14.60 1.26 2.42
CA TYR A 513 16.00 1.65 2.26
C TYR A 513 16.83 1.35 3.50
N LEU A 514 18.15 1.18 3.34
CA LEU A 514 19.07 0.93 4.46
C LEU A 514 19.76 2.23 4.86
N PHE A 515 19.77 2.56 6.15
CA PHE A 515 20.51 3.70 6.68
C PHE A 515 21.13 3.38 8.04
N ASN A 516 22.44 3.55 8.18
CA ASN A 516 23.20 3.22 9.39
C ASN A 516 22.93 1.80 9.92
N GLY A 517 22.78 0.82 9.01
CA GLY A 517 22.53 -0.58 9.36
C GLY A 517 21.10 -0.93 9.76
N ALA A 518 20.16 0.03 9.73
CA ALA A 518 18.74 -0.20 9.99
C ALA A 518 17.91 -0.05 8.71
N VAL A 519 16.98 -0.97 8.48
CA VAL A 519 15.98 -0.85 7.41
C VAL A 519 14.96 0.20 7.81
N LYS A 520 14.71 1.16 6.92
CA LYS A 520 13.75 2.26 7.10
C LYS A 520 12.82 2.34 5.90
N THR A 521 11.67 2.96 6.09
CA THR A 521 10.70 3.22 5.03
C THR A 521 10.74 4.68 4.62
N TYR A 522 10.80 4.93 3.33
CA TYR A 522 10.69 6.24 2.71
C TYR A 522 9.32 6.39 2.03
N LEU A 523 8.66 7.52 2.31
CA LEU A 523 7.38 7.93 1.74
C LEU A 523 7.60 9.21 0.92
N PRO A 524 7.72 9.12 -0.42
CA PRO A 524 7.85 10.30 -1.28
C PRO A 524 6.56 11.13 -1.33
N ASP A 525 6.60 12.43 -1.56
CA ASP A 525 5.41 13.30 -1.43
C ASP A 525 4.31 13.10 -2.49
N PHE A 526 4.65 13.04 -3.78
CA PHE A 526 3.66 13.00 -4.87
C PHE A 526 3.96 11.92 -5.91
N LEU A 527 2.88 11.34 -6.44
CA LEU A 527 2.86 10.51 -7.63
C LEU A 527 2.12 11.25 -8.73
N ILE A 528 2.71 11.37 -9.92
CA ILE A 528 2.16 12.15 -11.03
C ILE A 528 2.20 11.32 -12.30
N ARG A 529 1.09 11.30 -13.06
CA ARG A 529 0.99 10.67 -14.38
C ARG A 529 0.81 11.73 -15.46
N PHE A 530 1.72 11.75 -16.42
CA PHE A 530 1.67 12.65 -17.58
C PHE A 530 0.83 12.05 -18.71
N LYS A 531 0.27 12.93 -19.56
CA LYS A 531 -0.32 12.55 -20.86
C LYS A 531 0.78 11.91 -21.72
N GLY A 532 0.71 10.60 -21.90
CA GLY A 532 1.77 9.78 -22.51
C GLY A 532 2.19 8.57 -21.68
N GLY A 533 1.68 8.45 -20.45
CA GLY A 533 1.88 7.26 -19.60
C GLY A 533 3.20 7.23 -18.82
N LYS A 534 3.97 8.32 -18.86
CA LYS A 534 5.15 8.52 -18.00
C LYS A 534 4.70 8.93 -16.59
N HIS A 535 5.35 8.37 -15.58
CA HIS A 535 5.09 8.61 -14.17
C HIS A 535 6.28 9.33 -13.53
N LEU A 536 5.99 10.30 -12.67
CA LEU A 536 6.97 11.03 -11.86
C LEU A 536 6.65 10.85 -10.38
N VAL A 537 7.67 10.45 -9.62
CA VAL A 537 7.70 10.55 -8.15
C VAL A 537 8.36 11.88 -7.80
N LEU A 538 7.63 12.80 -7.19
CA LEU A 538 8.13 14.13 -6.82
C LEU A 538 8.25 14.23 -5.30
N GLU A 539 9.44 14.57 -4.83
CA GLU A 539 9.72 14.94 -3.45
C GLU A 539 9.85 16.47 -3.35
N ILE A 540 9.27 17.09 -2.32
CA ILE A 540 9.35 18.52 -2.06
C ILE A 540 10.04 18.72 -0.71
N LYS A 541 11.24 19.31 -0.73
CA LYS A 541 12.04 19.45 0.48
C LYS A 541 12.88 20.70 0.49
N GLY A 542 12.89 21.45 1.59
CA GLY A 542 13.70 22.68 1.66
C GLY A 542 15.20 22.45 1.82
N VAL A 543 15.61 21.58 2.75
CA VAL A 543 17.03 21.35 3.07
C VAL A 543 17.38 19.88 2.89
N GLU A 544 18.43 19.63 2.12
CA GLU A 544 18.99 18.30 1.89
C GLU A 544 19.86 17.85 3.08
N THR A 545 19.68 16.61 3.51
CA THR A 545 20.53 15.95 4.51
C THR A 545 21.20 14.70 3.93
N GLU A 546 22.21 14.17 4.61
CA GLU A 546 22.88 12.92 4.22
C GLU A 546 21.90 11.73 4.13
N GLN A 547 20.95 11.63 5.07
CA GLN A 547 19.91 10.61 5.04
C GLN A 547 19.00 10.73 3.81
N ASP A 548 18.83 11.93 3.25
CA ASP A 548 17.99 12.13 2.07
C ASP A 548 18.69 11.68 0.79
N ARG A 549 20.01 11.85 0.69
CA ARG A 549 20.79 11.30 -0.43
C ARG A 549 20.61 9.79 -0.56
N GLU A 550 20.65 9.09 0.57
CA GLU A 550 20.41 7.65 0.61
C GLU A 550 18.98 7.31 0.15
N LYS A 551 17.95 7.96 0.71
CA LYS A 551 16.55 7.77 0.27
C LYS A 551 16.39 7.95 -1.24
N TRP A 552 16.99 9.01 -1.80
CA TRP A 552 16.88 9.33 -3.21
C TRP A 552 17.68 8.37 -4.10
N ALA A 553 18.79 7.80 -3.61
CA ALA A 553 19.51 6.75 -4.31
C ALA A 553 18.65 5.48 -4.45
N TYR A 554 17.98 5.07 -3.38
CA TYR A 554 17.05 3.94 -3.41
C TYR A 554 15.81 4.22 -4.28
N LEU A 555 15.26 5.45 -4.25
CA LEU A 555 14.17 5.85 -5.16
C LEU A 555 14.63 5.84 -6.63
N SER A 556 15.85 6.32 -6.92
CA SER A 556 16.45 6.26 -8.25
C SER A 556 16.53 4.83 -8.77
N GLU A 557 16.99 3.92 -7.93
CA GLU A 557 17.07 2.50 -8.23
C GLU A 557 15.70 1.89 -8.49
N TRP A 558 14.72 2.22 -7.63
CA TRP A 558 13.34 1.78 -7.77
C TRP A 558 12.74 2.22 -9.12
N CYS A 559 12.89 3.49 -9.50
CA CYS A 559 12.40 4.00 -10.79
C CYS A 559 13.05 3.28 -11.99
N LYS A 560 14.37 3.02 -11.91
CA LYS A 560 15.10 2.29 -12.96
C LYS A 560 14.62 0.85 -13.09
N ALA A 561 14.50 0.13 -11.97
CA ALA A 561 14.04 -1.24 -11.93
C ALA A 561 12.62 -1.35 -12.50
N VAL A 562 11.69 -0.53 -12.02
CA VAL A 562 10.28 -0.54 -12.46
C VAL A 562 10.17 -0.20 -13.94
N THR A 563 10.92 0.79 -14.43
CA THR A 563 10.97 1.11 -15.87
C THR A 563 11.55 -0.04 -16.69
N ALA A 564 12.62 -0.69 -16.23
CA ALA A 564 13.24 -1.82 -16.90
C ALA A 564 12.30 -3.03 -17.02
N SER A 565 11.36 -3.20 -16.08
CA SER A 565 10.34 -4.26 -16.14
C SER A 565 9.37 -4.11 -17.31
N LYS A 566 9.24 -2.91 -17.91
CA LYS A 566 8.29 -2.53 -18.96
C LYS A 566 6.80 -2.75 -18.64
N ARG A 567 6.47 -3.26 -17.45
CA ARG A 567 5.09 -3.63 -17.05
C ARG A 567 4.27 -2.44 -16.55
N TYR A 568 4.92 -1.42 -16.01
CA TYR A 568 4.27 -0.29 -15.33
C TYR A 568 4.52 1.06 -16.00
N GLY A 569 4.96 1.06 -17.27
CA GLY A 569 5.34 2.28 -17.99
C GLY A 569 6.69 2.82 -17.55
N VAL A 570 6.97 4.08 -17.90
CA VAL A 570 8.23 4.77 -17.56
C VAL A 570 8.06 5.51 -16.24
N TRP A 571 8.96 5.27 -15.29
CA TRP A 571 8.99 5.92 -13.99
C TRP A 571 10.27 6.72 -13.82
N VAL A 572 10.12 7.97 -13.40
CA VAL A 572 11.23 8.87 -13.06
C VAL A 572 10.98 9.48 -11.69
N TYR A 573 12.03 10.02 -11.08
CA TYR A 573 11.90 10.82 -9.89
C TYR A 573 12.61 12.16 -10.07
N ASP A 574 12.20 13.16 -9.31
CA ASP A 574 12.91 14.42 -9.17
C ASP A 574 12.60 15.04 -7.80
N VAL A 575 13.45 15.96 -7.37
CA VAL A 575 13.35 16.59 -6.04
C VAL A 575 13.29 18.10 -6.19
N ALA A 576 12.22 18.72 -5.68
CA ALA A 576 12.07 20.16 -5.63
C ALA A 576 12.68 20.72 -4.33
N LEU A 577 13.87 21.34 -4.46
CA LEU A 577 14.54 22.04 -3.35
C LEU A 577 14.02 23.47 -3.11
N ASP A 578 13.32 24.02 -4.09
CA ASP A 578 12.72 25.35 -4.07
C ASP A 578 11.31 25.28 -4.71
N PRO A 579 10.31 26.02 -4.21
CA PRO A 579 8.97 26.06 -4.80
C PRO A 579 8.94 26.39 -6.30
N ASN A 580 9.84 27.26 -6.75
CA ASN A 580 9.88 27.69 -8.15
C ASN A 580 10.38 26.57 -9.07
N ASN A 581 11.16 25.61 -8.55
CA ASN A 581 11.68 24.50 -9.33
C ASN A 581 10.60 23.46 -9.66
N ILE A 582 9.45 23.47 -8.97
CA ILE A 582 8.38 22.50 -9.18
C ILE A 582 7.86 22.59 -10.62
N GLU A 583 7.61 23.79 -11.12
CA GLU A 583 7.12 23.99 -12.49
C GLU A 583 8.17 23.58 -13.54
N ASP A 584 9.43 23.92 -13.33
CA ASP A 584 10.55 23.53 -14.20
C ASP A 584 10.74 22.01 -14.25
N ILE A 585 10.65 21.33 -13.11
CA ILE A 585 10.71 19.86 -13.02
C ILE A 585 9.56 19.23 -13.80
N LEU A 586 8.34 19.75 -13.64
CA LEU A 586 7.17 19.24 -14.33
C LEU A 586 7.26 19.47 -15.84
N HIS A 587 7.80 20.60 -16.29
CA HIS A 587 8.05 20.86 -17.70
C HIS A 587 9.17 19.97 -18.28
N LYS A 588 10.26 19.78 -17.54
CA LYS A 588 11.38 18.89 -17.90
C LYS A 588 10.90 17.48 -18.16
N HIS A 589 9.99 16.96 -17.33
CA HIS A 589 9.51 15.58 -17.46
C HIS A 589 8.25 15.41 -18.30
N GLY A 590 7.44 16.46 -18.45
CA GLY A 590 6.19 16.47 -19.20
C GLY A 590 6.34 16.72 -20.71
N LYS A 591 7.53 17.16 -21.18
CA LYS A 591 7.86 17.16 -22.62
C LYS A 591 8.41 15.79 -23.01
N ASN A 592 7.83 15.18 -24.05
CA ASN A 592 8.27 13.91 -24.63
C ASN A 592 9.70 14.00 -25.16
#